data_AF-A0A1X7K4M3-F1
#
_entry.id   AF-A0A1X7K4M3-F1
#
_cell.length_a   1.000
_cell.length_b   1.000
_cell.length_c   1.000
_cell.angle_alpha   90.00
_cell.angle_beta   90.00
_cell.angle_gamma   90.00
#
_symmetry.space_group_name_H-M   'P 1'
#
loop_
_entity.id
_entity.type
_entity.pdbx_description
1 polymer ?
#
loop_
_entity_poly.entity_id
_entity_poly.type
_entity_poly.pdbx_seq_one_letter_code
_entity_poly.pdbx_strand_id
1 'polypeptide(L)'
;MNYNIGLKSQLDTRELLLLDQEVKDRGKNMVIAYVLWYFLGLFGGHRFYMGRTGSAVAQLILSITVIGMIVTFIWWVVDAFTLHNMVKERNYEVENQVIHSIMMSRPPGPGVY
;
A
#
# COMPACT_ATOMS: atom_id res chain seq x y z
N MET A 1 -6.39 -17.87 1.56
CA MET A 1 -7.68 -17.92 0.83
C MET A 1 -8.08 -16.48 0.52
N ASN A 2 -8.09 -16.04 -0.74
CA ASN A 2 -8.46 -14.66 -1.11
C ASN A 2 -9.98 -14.47 -0.94
N TYR A 3 -10.40 -14.07 0.27
CA TYR A 3 -11.79 -13.79 0.63
C TYR A 3 -12.46 -12.82 -0.36
N ASN A 4 -11.69 -11.89 -0.92
CA ASN A 4 -12.20 -10.82 -1.79
C ASN A 4 -12.70 -11.30 -3.16
N ILE A 5 -12.27 -12.47 -3.65
CA ILE A 5 -12.66 -12.94 -5.00
C ILE A 5 -14.15 -13.29 -5.02
N GLY A 6 -14.64 -13.95 -3.97
CA GLY A 6 -16.06 -14.28 -3.82
C GLY A 6 -16.92 -13.05 -3.51
N LEU A 7 -16.34 -11.99 -2.94
CA LEU A 7 -17.04 -10.73 -2.70
C LEU A 7 -17.13 -9.88 -3.97
N LYS A 8 -16.04 -9.78 -4.73
CA LYS A 8 -15.99 -9.05 -6.01
C LYS A 8 -16.93 -9.65 -7.05
N SER A 9 -17.11 -10.96 -7.07
CA SER A 9 -18.06 -11.61 -7.99
C SER A 9 -19.53 -11.27 -7.71
N GLN A 10 -19.84 -10.70 -6.54
CA GLN A 10 -21.20 -10.29 -6.14
C GLN A 10 -21.48 -8.80 -6.39
N LEU A 11 -20.48 -8.04 -6.81
CA LEU A 11 -20.57 -6.61 -7.09
C LEU A 11 -21.03 -6.38 -8.53
N ASP A 12 -21.95 -5.43 -8.72
CA ASP A 12 -22.32 -4.95 -10.05
C ASP A 12 -21.19 -4.11 -10.68
N THR A 13 -21.26 -3.89 -11.99
CA THR A 13 -20.30 -3.07 -12.75
C THR A 13 -20.08 -1.70 -12.12
N ARG A 14 -21.14 -1.05 -11.62
CA ARG A 14 -21.02 0.26 -10.95
C ARG A 14 -20.25 0.17 -9.65
N GLU A 15 -20.52 -0.86 -8.86
CA GLU A 15 -19.86 -1.08 -7.57
C GLU A 15 -18.39 -1.46 -7.75
N LEU A 16 -18.06 -2.23 -8.80
CA LEU A 16 -16.68 -2.53 -9.18
C LEU A 16 -15.90 -1.29 -9.63
N LEU A 17 -16.54 -0.39 -10.40
CA LEU A 17 -15.92 0.87 -10.80
C LEU A 17 -15.67 1.78 -9.60
N LEU A 18 -16.63 1.89 -8.67
CA LEU A 18 -16.46 2.66 -7.44
C LEU A 18 -15.34 2.06 -6.55
N LEU A 19 -15.29 0.73 -6.45
CA LEU A 19 -14.22 0.04 -5.74
C LEU A 19 -12.84 0.37 -6.33
N ASP A 20 -12.69 0.27 -7.66
CA ASP A 20 -11.42 0.58 -8.33
C ASP A 20 -11.00 2.04 -8.14
N GLN A 21 -11.96 2.97 -8.24
CA GLN A 21 -11.72 4.39 -7.97
C GLN A 21 -11.24 4.62 -6.54
N GLU A 22 -11.92 4.05 -5.55
CA GLU A 22 -11.56 4.26 -4.15
C GLU A 22 -10.22 3.62 -3.78
N VAL A 23 -9.91 2.45 -4.35
CA VAL A 23 -8.60 1.79 -4.19
C VAL A 23 -7.51 2.62 -4.85
N LYS A 24 -7.79 3.24 -6.00
CA LYS A 24 -6.83 4.11 -6.68
C LYS A 24 -6.57 5.41 -5.92
N ASP A 25 -7.61 5.99 -5.31
CA ASP A 25 -7.51 7.25 -4.57
C ASP A 25 -6.89 7.07 -3.18
N ARG A 26 -7.27 6.02 -2.44
CA ARG A 26 -6.76 5.76 -1.08
C ARG A 26 -5.52 4.86 -1.04
N GLY A 27 -5.30 4.08 -2.09
CA GLY A 27 -4.15 3.19 -2.22
C GLY A 27 -2.84 3.94 -2.41
N LYS A 28 -1.75 3.18 -2.45
CA LYS A 28 -0.41 3.69 -2.77
C LYS A 28 0.00 3.22 -4.15
N ASN A 29 0.57 4.13 -4.92
CA ASN A 29 1.05 3.81 -6.25
C ASN A 29 2.46 3.19 -6.17
N MET A 30 2.59 1.98 -6.70
CA MET A 30 3.84 1.22 -6.72
C MET A 30 4.95 1.97 -7.46
N VAL A 31 4.64 2.56 -8.62
CA VAL A 31 5.64 3.31 -9.41
C VAL A 31 6.17 4.50 -8.62
N ILE A 32 5.27 5.26 -7.99
CA ILE A 32 5.66 6.41 -7.15
C ILE A 32 6.53 5.93 -5.98
N ALA A 33 6.16 4.83 -5.32
CA ALA A 33 6.96 4.25 -4.24
C ALA A 33 8.38 3.88 -4.70
N TYR A 34 8.53 3.23 -5.87
CA TYR A 34 9.86 2.87 -6.41
C TYR A 34 10.66 4.09 -6.86
N VAL A 35 10.01 5.12 -7.41
CA VAL A 35 10.67 6.38 -7.77
C VAL A 35 11.22 7.06 -6.51
N LEU A 36 10.41 7.16 -5.44
CA LEU A 36 10.86 7.71 -4.17
C LEU A 36 11.96 6.86 -3.53
N TRP A 37 11.88 5.54 -3.65
CA TRP A 37 12.92 4.63 -3.16
C TRP A 37 14.24 4.80 -3.95
N TYR A 38 14.18 5.01 -5.25
CA TYR A 38 15.40 5.18 -6.06
C TYR A 38 16.10 6.52 -5.78
N PHE A 39 15.36 7.64 -5.78
CA PHE A 39 15.95 8.98 -5.60
C PHE A 39 16.20 9.34 -4.13
N LEU A 40 15.31 8.92 -3.25
CA LEU A 40 15.26 9.36 -1.85
C LEU A 40 15.52 8.21 -0.87
N GLY A 41 15.78 6.99 -1.37
CA GLY A 41 15.87 5.80 -0.54
C GLY A 41 17.11 5.74 0.35
N LEU A 42 18.25 6.32 -0.06
CA LEU A 42 19.42 6.44 0.83
C LEU A 42 19.17 7.40 2.02
N PHE A 43 18.26 8.36 1.84
CA PHE A 43 17.83 9.30 2.88
C PHE A 43 16.56 8.84 3.63
N GLY A 44 15.97 7.70 3.26
CA GLY A 44 14.74 7.17 3.88
C GLY A 44 13.43 7.82 3.42
N GLY A 45 13.42 8.53 2.29
CA GLY A 45 12.25 9.24 1.78
C GLY A 45 11.05 8.37 1.42
N HIS A 46 11.27 7.16 0.90
CA HIS A 46 10.18 6.21 0.62
C HIS A 46 9.46 5.73 1.88
N ARG A 47 10.16 5.66 3.02
CA ARG A 47 9.57 5.30 4.33
C ARG A 47 8.70 6.42 4.88
N PHE A 48 9.05 7.69 4.63
CA PHE A 48 8.16 8.82 4.93
C PHE A 48 6.86 8.75 4.12
N TYR A 49 6.94 8.42 2.83
CA TYR A 49 5.75 8.28 1.97
C TYR A 49 4.82 7.13 2.40
N MET A 50 5.40 6.05 2.94
CA MET A 50 4.65 4.93 3.51
C MET A 50 4.15 5.15 4.95
N GLY A 51 4.38 6.33 5.54
CA GLY A 51 3.95 6.63 6.91
C GLY A 51 4.76 5.94 8.00
N ARG A 52 5.92 5.34 7.66
CA ARG A 52 6.83 4.66 8.60
C ARG A 52 7.91 5.61 9.12
N THR A 53 7.47 6.70 9.76
CA THR A 53 8.32 7.83 10.21
C THR A 53 9.46 7.39 11.12
N GLY A 54 9.23 6.48 12.08
CA GLY A 54 10.27 6.03 13.01
C GLY A 54 11.46 5.38 12.30
N SER A 55 11.19 4.52 11.33
CA SER A 55 12.25 3.88 10.55
C SER A 55 12.91 4.81 9.52
N ALA A 56 12.17 5.81 9.03
CA ALA A 56 12.71 6.84 8.16
C ALA A 56 13.73 7.72 8.90
N VAL A 57 13.43 8.10 10.15
CA VAL A 57 14.36 8.85 11.02
C VAL A 57 15.60 8.02 11.37
N ALA A 58 15.45 6.73 11.68
CA ALA A 58 16.60 5.86 11.92
C ALA A 58 17.53 5.79 10.70
N GLN A 59 16.97 5.70 9.49
CA GLN A 59 17.74 5.69 8.26
C GLN A 59 18.45 7.03 7.98
N LEU A 60 17.79 8.15 8.30
CA LEU A 60 18.37 9.49 8.20
C LEU A 60 19.51 9.73 9.18
N ILE A 61 19.45 9.16 10.39
CA ILE A 61 20.54 9.24 11.38
C ILE A 61 21.73 8.39 10.91
N LEU A 62 21.47 7.19 10.38
CA LEU A 62 22.52 6.30 9.89
C LEU A 62 23.25 6.88 8.68
N SER A 63 22.55 7.55 7.77
CA SER A 63 23.15 8.12 6.56
C SER A 63 24.18 9.24 6.83
N ILE A 64 24.20 9.82 8.04
CA ILE A 64 25.17 10.86 8.44
C ILE A 64 26.56 10.26 8.71
N THR A 65 26.64 8.95 9.00
CA THR A 65 27.91 8.28 9.33
C THR A 65 28.43 7.46 8.14
N VAL A 66 29.75 7.41 7.94
CA VAL A 66 30.37 6.61 6.85
C VAL A 66 30.03 5.12 6.97
N ILE A 67 30.02 4.59 8.20
CA ILE A 67 29.63 3.21 8.48
C ILE A 67 28.13 3.02 8.19
N GLY A 68 27.30 3.98 8.58
CA GLY A 68 25.87 3.93 8.31
C GLY A 68 25.52 4.09 6.83
N MET A 69 26.37 4.68 5.99
CA MET A 69 26.19 4.63 4.52
C MET A 69 26.27 3.20 3.96
N ILE A 70 27.19 2.36 4.46
CA ILE A 70 27.29 0.96 4.02
C ILE A 70 26.05 0.18 4.47
N VAL A 71 25.63 0.38 5.72
CA VAL A 71 24.42 -0.24 6.29
C VAL A 71 23.17 0.20 5.54
N THR A 72 23.02 1.51 5.26
CA THR A 72 21.87 2.05 4.53
C THR A 72 21.83 1.60 3.08
N PHE A 73 22.98 1.35 2.44
CA PHE A 73 23.02 0.76 1.10
C PHE A 73 22.52 -0.69 1.07
N ILE A 74 22.97 -1.53 2.00
CA ILE A 74 22.46 -2.92 2.13
C ILE A 74 20.96 -2.89 2.44
N TRP A 75 20.56 -2.03 3.37
CA TRP A 75 19.16 -1.87 3.73
C TRP A 75 18.30 -1.37 2.55
N TRP A 76 18.81 -0.44 1.75
CA TRP A 76 18.15 0.05 0.54
C TRP A 76 17.83 -1.09 -0.44
N VAL A 77 18.75 -2.05 -0.64
CA VAL A 77 18.52 -3.23 -1.49
C VAL A 77 17.41 -4.13 -0.92
N VAL A 78 17.43 -4.40 0.39
CA VAL A 78 16.38 -5.19 1.07
C VAL A 78 15.01 -4.49 0.98
N ASP A 79 15.01 -3.16 1.02
CA ASP A 79 13.79 -2.37 0.91
C ASP A 79 13.15 -2.50 -0.48
N ALA A 80 13.89 -2.77 -1.56
CA ALA A 80 13.29 -3.00 -2.88
C ALA A 80 12.26 -4.15 -2.87
N PHE A 81 12.53 -5.21 -2.12
CA PHE A 81 11.63 -6.35 -1.96
C PHE A 81 10.52 -6.06 -0.96
N THR A 82 10.86 -5.40 0.15
CA THR A 82 9.90 -5.06 1.20
C THR A 82 8.87 -4.03 0.72
N LEU A 83 9.28 -3.10 -0.14
CA LEU A 83 8.44 -2.07 -0.75
C LEU A 83 7.29 -2.66 -1.55
N HIS A 84 7.58 -3.71 -2.32
CA HIS A 84 6.55 -4.44 -3.07
C HIS A 84 5.45 -4.97 -2.13
N ASN A 85 5.86 -5.63 -1.06
CA ASN A 85 4.94 -6.20 -0.07
C ASN A 85 4.15 -5.09 0.64
N MET A 86 4.79 -4.00 1.04
CA MET A 86 4.14 -2.88 1.73
C MET A 86 3.07 -2.20 0.86
N VAL A 87 3.36 -1.93 -0.42
CA VAL A 87 2.36 -1.36 -1.33
C VAL A 87 1.19 -2.31 -1.53
N LYS A 88 1.48 -3.60 -1.74
CA LYS A 88 0.46 -4.61 -1.97
C LYS A 88 -0.44 -4.81 -0.75
N GLU A 89 0.16 -4.89 0.43
CA GLU A 89 -0.56 -5.02 1.70
C GLU A 89 -1.45 -3.80 1.94
N ARG A 90 -0.93 -2.59 1.71
CA ARG A 90 -1.73 -1.37 1.88
C ARG A 90 -2.88 -1.27 0.90
N ASN A 91 -2.68 -1.62 -0.37
CA ASN A 91 -3.75 -1.62 -1.37
C ASN A 91 -4.80 -2.69 -1.07
N TYR A 92 -4.37 -3.84 -0.54
CA TYR A 92 -5.26 -4.91 -0.12
C TYR A 92 -6.13 -4.51 1.09
N GLU A 93 -5.54 -3.84 2.08
CA GLU A 93 -6.28 -3.29 3.22
C GLU A 93 -7.36 -2.30 2.78
N VAL A 94 -7.01 -1.38 1.88
CA VAL A 94 -7.95 -0.41 1.33
C VAL A 94 -9.07 -1.12 0.57
N GLU A 95 -8.72 -2.07 -0.30
CA GLU A 95 -9.71 -2.86 -1.06
C GLU A 95 -10.72 -3.55 -0.13
N ASN A 96 -10.25 -4.18 0.95
CA ASN A 96 -11.14 -4.85 1.91
C ASN A 96 -12.09 -3.86 2.58
N GLN A 97 -11.56 -2.74 3.06
CA GLN A 97 -12.37 -1.71 3.73
C GLN A 97 -13.48 -1.19 2.82
N VAL A 98 -13.15 -0.97 1.54
CA VAL A 98 -14.12 -0.48 0.56
C VAL A 98 -15.16 -1.53 0.22
N ILE A 99 -14.77 -2.79 -0.03
CA ILE A 99 -15.72 -3.89 -0.28
C ILE A 99 -16.68 -4.05 0.89
N HIS A 100 -16.20 -4.03 2.14
CA HIS A 100 -17.05 -4.12 3.32
C HIS A 100 -18.03 -2.94 3.40
N SER A 101 -17.58 -1.71 3.10
CA SER A 101 -18.44 -0.52 3.12
C SER A 101 -19.55 -0.56 2.06
N ILE A 102 -19.25 -1.07 0.86
CA ILE A 102 -20.22 -1.25 -0.23
C ILE A 102 -21.26 -2.31 0.17
N MET A 103 -20.81 -3.44 0.71
CA MET A 103 -21.70 -4.51 1.14
C MET A 103 -22.62 -4.12 2.30
N MET A 104 -22.11 -3.36 3.27
CA MET A 104 -22.92 -2.86 4.39
C MET A 104 -23.96 -1.83 3.95
N SER A 105 -23.66 -1.06 2.90
CA SER A 105 -24.56 -0.02 2.37
C SER A 105 -25.54 -0.56 1.33
N ARG A 106 -25.41 -1.84 0.94
CA ARG A 106 -26.28 -2.49 -0.04
C ARG A 106 -27.64 -2.77 0.61
N PRO A 107 -28.75 -2.24 0.09
CA PRO A 107 -30.07 -2.66 0.54
C PRO A 107 -30.24 -4.17 0.27
N PRO A 108 -30.96 -4.93 1.13
CA PRO A 108 -31.22 -6.34 0.90
C PRO A 108 -31.76 -6.52 -0.51
N GLY A 109 -31.08 -7.37 -1.29
CA GLY A 109 -31.41 -7.55 -2.71
C GLY A 109 -32.84 -8.08 -2.89
N PRO A 110 -33.47 -7.85 -4.06
CA PRO A 110 -34.85 -8.22 -4.34
C PRO A 110 -35.13 -9.76 -4.42
N GLY A 111 -34.35 -10.60 -3.75
CA GLY A 111 -34.46 -12.06 -3.78
C GLY A 111 -34.33 -12.74 -2.42
N VAL A 112 -34.54 -12.01 -1.32
CA VAL A 112 -34.57 -12.58 0.04
C VAL A 112 -35.97 -12.42 0.64
N TYR A 113 -36.94 -13.16 0.09
CA TYR A 113 -38.23 -13.49 0.71
C TYR A 113 -38.60 -14.92 0.33
#